data_AF-A0A9D0HF69-F1
#
_entry.id   AF-A0A9D0HF69-F1
#
_cell.length_a   1.000
_cell.length_b   1.000
_cell.length_c   1.000
_cell.angle_alpha   90.00
_cell.angle_beta   90.00
_cell.angle_gamma   90.00
#
_symmetry.space_group_name_H-M   'P 1'
#
loop_
_entity.id
_entity.type
_entity.pdbx_description
1 polymer ?
#
loop_
_entity_poly.entity_id
_entity_poly.type
_entity_poly.pdbx_seq_one_letter_code
_entity_poly.pdbx_strand_id
1 'polypeptide(L)'
;MKWYLKALVQNGVALLPDKLAQPLYYQLQLRLGELRAPRFDMRYGAAVQMAKVFSEHHHGLAGRRVLEVGTGRFVDVPIALWLMGVENTLTVDLNPLLRADQVHRSITYLRQHWAHYRERFATYCDPREL
;
A
#
# COMPACT_ATOMS: atom_id res chain seq x y z
N MET A 1 -1.27 0.05 23.56
CA MET A 1 -2.44 -0.67 24.11
C MET A 1 -2.09 -2.12 24.28
N LYS A 2 -2.61 -2.78 25.32
CA LYS A 2 -2.44 -4.22 25.49
C LYS A 2 -3.22 -4.96 24.40
N TRP A 3 -2.62 -5.96 23.75
CA TRP A 3 -3.15 -6.61 22.54
C TRP A 3 -4.56 -7.20 22.73
N TYR A 4 -4.86 -7.69 23.94
CA TYR A 4 -6.17 -8.27 24.26
C TYR A 4 -7.31 -7.23 24.21
N LEU A 5 -7.05 -5.97 24.57
CA LEU A 5 -8.06 -4.91 24.51
C LEU A 5 -8.40 -4.58 23.05
N LYS A 6 -7.39 -4.62 22.18
CA LYS A 6 -7.60 -4.46 20.73
C LYS A 6 -8.45 -5.62 20.19
N ALA A 7 -8.14 -6.85 20.57
CA ALA A 7 -8.88 -8.04 20.15
C ALA A 7 -10.36 -7.99 20.61
N LEU A 8 -10.60 -7.60 21.86
CA LEU A 8 -11.96 -7.47 22.40
C LEU A 8 -12.78 -6.43 21.63
N VAL A 9 -12.21 -5.25 21.34
CA VAL A 9 -12.88 -4.22 20.54
C VAL A 9 -13.15 -4.72 19.11
N GLN A 10 -12.17 -5.37 18.48
CA GLN A 10 -12.34 -5.91 17.12
C GLN A 10 -13.42 -6.99 17.05
N ASN A 11 -13.46 -7.91 18.02
CA ASN A 11 -14.49 -8.95 18.11
C ASN A 11 -15.88 -8.35 18.37
N GLY A 12 -15.97 -7.34 19.23
CA GLY A 12 -17.23 -6.64 19.48
C GLY A 12 -17.78 -5.96 18.22
N VAL A 13 -16.91 -5.31 17.44
CA VAL A 13 -17.30 -4.69 16.15
C VAL A 13 -17.73 -5.75 15.13
N ALA A 14 -17.07 -6.91 15.12
CA ALA A 14 -17.38 -8.01 14.19
C ALA A 14 -18.76 -8.66 14.43
N LEU A 15 -19.36 -8.48 15.61
CA LEU A 15 -20.72 -8.96 15.91
C LEU A 15 -21.82 -8.04 15.37
N LEU A 16 -21.47 -6.83 14.92
CA LEU A 16 -22.43 -5.88 14.35
C LEU A 16 -22.75 -6.25 12.90
N PRO A 17 -23.96 -5.90 12.40
CA PRO A 17 -24.27 -6.01 10.97
C PRO A 17 -23.26 -5.20 10.13
N ASP A 18 -22.88 -5.71 8.95
CA ASP A 18 -21.84 -5.12 8.09
C ASP A 18 -22.02 -3.62 7.81
N LYS A 19 -23.28 -3.20 7.60
CA LYS A 19 -23.65 -1.80 7.36
C LYS A 19 -23.23 -0.86 8.50
N LEU A 20 -23.10 -1.37 9.71
CA LEU A 20 -22.67 -0.65 10.91
C LEU A 20 -21.21 -0.95 11.27
N ALA A 21 -20.80 -2.22 11.12
CA ALA A 21 -19.45 -2.67 11.45
C ALA A 21 -18.39 -1.94 10.61
N GLN A 22 -18.59 -1.81 9.29
CA GLN A 22 -17.57 -1.22 8.42
C GLN A 22 -17.33 0.28 8.68
N PRO A 23 -18.37 1.15 8.75
CA PRO A 23 -18.15 2.56 9.09
C PRO A 23 -17.53 2.74 10.47
N LEU A 24 -17.98 1.97 11.47
CA LEU A 24 -17.44 2.04 12.83
C LEU A 24 -15.96 1.63 12.85
N TYR A 25 -15.61 0.52 12.21
CA TYR A 25 -14.23 0.05 12.10
C TYR A 25 -13.35 1.08 11.40
N TYR A 26 -13.85 1.71 10.33
CA TYR A 26 -13.14 2.78 9.65
C TYR A 26 -12.87 3.99 10.56
N GLN A 27 -13.88 4.43 11.33
CA GLN A 27 -13.72 5.53 12.29
C GLN A 27 -12.74 5.21 13.41
N LEU A 28 -12.77 3.97 13.93
CA LEU A 28 -11.79 3.49 14.89
C LEU A 28 -10.37 3.54 14.30
N GLN A 29 -10.20 3.09 13.06
CA GLN A 29 -8.91 3.14 12.36
C GLN A 29 -8.41 4.57 12.12
N LEU A 30 -9.30 5.52 11.84
CA LEU A 30 -8.93 6.94 11.69
C LEU A 30 -8.45 7.59 12.99
N ARG A 31 -8.97 7.18 14.15
CA ARG A 31 -8.65 7.80 15.44
C ARG A 31 -7.53 7.09 16.20
N LEU A 32 -7.53 5.77 16.14
CA LEU A 32 -6.69 4.91 16.99
C LEU A 32 -5.81 3.94 16.19
N GLY A 33 -6.09 3.78 14.90
CA GLY A 33 -5.43 2.80 14.04
C GLY A 33 -4.47 3.40 13.02
N GLU A 34 -4.15 2.59 12.02
CA GLU A 34 -3.11 2.90 11.03
C GLU A 34 -3.50 4.06 10.12
N LEU A 35 -4.80 4.35 9.96
CA LEU A 35 -5.25 5.45 9.10
C LEU A 35 -4.95 6.83 9.72
N ARG A 36 -4.77 6.94 11.04
CA ARG A 36 -4.36 8.18 11.69
C ARG A 36 -2.99 8.65 11.22
N ALA A 37 -2.02 7.74 11.21
CA ALA A 37 -0.64 8.00 10.80
C ALA A 37 -0.17 6.85 9.90
N PRO A 38 -0.55 6.87 8.60
CA PRO A 38 -0.19 5.80 7.68
C PRO A 38 1.32 5.73 7.51
N ARG A 39 1.85 4.51 7.49
CA ARG A 39 3.28 4.25 7.38
C ARG A 39 3.67 4.11 5.91
N PHE A 40 3.51 5.20 5.15
CA PHE A 40 3.77 5.24 3.72
C PHE A 40 5.22 4.85 3.38
N ASP A 41 6.19 5.33 4.16
CA ASP A 41 7.60 4.99 3.92
C ASP A 41 7.88 3.49 3.99
N MET A 42 7.26 2.78 4.93
CA MET A 42 7.38 1.34 5.01
C MET A 42 6.85 0.63 3.77
N ARG A 43 5.77 1.15 3.15
CA ARG A 43 5.15 0.50 1.98
C ARG A 43 5.90 0.81 0.69
N TYR A 44 6.28 2.07 0.47
CA TYR A 44 7.16 2.42 -0.65
C TYR A 44 8.53 1.73 -0.51
N GLY A 45 9.06 1.66 0.72
CA GLY A 45 10.28 0.91 1.02
C GLY A 45 10.14 -0.59 0.76
N ALA A 46 8.98 -1.19 1.06
CA ALA A 46 8.71 -2.60 0.74
C ALA A 46 8.73 -2.84 -0.78
N ALA A 47 8.14 -1.93 -1.59
CA ALA A 47 8.21 -2.05 -3.04
C ALA A 47 9.65 -1.97 -3.58
N VAL A 48 10.47 -1.07 -3.05
CA VAL A 48 11.90 -1.01 -3.40
C VAL A 48 12.62 -2.30 -3.01
N GLN A 49 12.31 -2.88 -1.85
CA GLN A 49 12.89 -4.14 -1.43
C GLN A 49 12.47 -5.30 -2.34
N MET A 50 11.21 -5.32 -2.81
CA MET A 50 10.76 -6.28 -3.81
C MET A 50 11.57 -6.13 -5.10
N ALA A 51 11.70 -4.91 -5.63
CA ALA A 51 12.49 -4.64 -6.84
C ALA A 51 13.94 -5.10 -6.72
N LYS A 52 14.56 -4.86 -5.56
CA LYS A 52 15.91 -5.33 -5.23
C LYS A 52 16.02 -6.85 -5.34
N VAL A 53 15.13 -7.57 -4.66
CA VAL A 53 15.13 -9.05 -4.66
C VAL A 53 14.90 -9.60 -6.07
N PHE A 54 13.99 -9.01 -6.85
CA PHE A 54 13.78 -9.41 -8.24
C PHE A 54 15.04 -9.22 -9.10
N SER A 55 15.69 -8.06 -8.96
CA SER A 55 16.92 -7.74 -9.70
C SER A 55 18.09 -8.68 -9.33
N GLU A 56 18.24 -9.03 -8.05
CA GLU A 56 19.23 -10.00 -7.57
C GLU A 56 19.08 -11.39 -8.21
N HIS A 57 17.88 -11.74 -8.66
CA HIS A 57 17.60 -12.97 -9.40
C HIS A 57 17.58 -12.79 -10.93
N HIS A 58 18.26 -11.76 -11.45
CA HIS A 58 18.36 -11.43 -12.88
C HIS A 58 16.99 -11.20 -13.56
N HIS A 59 16.02 -10.70 -12.80
CA HIS A 59 14.72 -10.32 -13.31
C HIS A 59 14.47 -8.82 -13.09
N GLY A 60 14.37 -8.07 -14.19
CA GLY A 60 13.86 -6.69 -14.14
C GLY A 60 12.34 -6.66 -13.94
N LEU A 61 11.87 -5.56 -13.33
CA LEU A 61 10.44 -5.26 -13.19
C LEU A 61 9.82 -4.65 -14.46
N ALA A 62 10.65 -4.05 -15.32
CA ALA A 62 10.21 -3.41 -16.56
C ALA A 62 9.40 -4.36 -17.46
N GLY A 63 8.24 -3.90 -17.94
CA GLY A 63 7.35 -4.66 -18.81
C GLY A 63 6.67 -5.87 -18.15
N ARG A 64 6.82 -6.05 -16.82
CA ARG A 64 6.18 -7.15 -16.11
C ARG A 64 4.75 -6.83 -15.76
N ARG A 65 3.96 -7.88 -15.57
CA ARG A 65 2.60 -7.82 -15.03
C ARG A 65 2.61 -8.44 -13.64
N VAL A 66 2.07 -7.73 -12.65
CA VAL A 66 2.10 -8.12 -11.24
C VAL A 66 0.69 -8.37 -10.73
N LEU A 67 0.52 -9.42 -9.93
CA LEU A 67 -0.65 -9.65 -9.10
C LEU A 67 -0.30 -9.34 -7.64
N GLU A 68 -0.97 -8.35 -7.06
CA GLU A 68 -0.92 -8.07 -5.63
C GLU A 68 -2.15 -8.68 -4.95
N VAL A 69 -1.92 -9.48 -3.91
CA VAL A 69 -3.00 -10.06 -3.09
C VAL A 69 -3.05 -9.31 -1.78
N GLY A 70 -4.21 -8.72 -1.48
CA GLY A 70 -4.46 -7.91 -0.29
C GLY A 70 -4.15 -6.43 -0.51
N THR A 71 -4.87 -5.77 -1.42
CA THR A 71 -4.77 -4.31 -1.67
C THR A 71 -4.87 -3.49 -0.37
N GLY A 72 -5.72 -3.92 0.56
CA GLY A 72 -6.02 -3.20 1.77
C GLY A 72 -6.59 -1.81 1.50
N ARG A 73 -6.02 -0.80 2.15
CA ARG A 73 -6.54 0.59 2.14
C ARG A 73 -5.66 1.57 1.36
N PHE A 74 -4.50 1.13 0.89
CA PHE A 74 -3.51 1.97 0.25
C PHE A 74 -2.93 1.27 -0.96
N VAL A 75 -2.61 2.04 -1.99
CA VAL A 75 -2.06 1.54 -3.27
C VAL A 75 -0.59 1.95 -3.44
N ASP A 76 0.12 2.16 -2.33
CA ASP A 76 1.52 2.61 -2.33
C ASP A 76 2.44 1.66 -3.12
N VAL A 77 2.27 0.35 -2.92
CA VAL A 77 3.08 -0.69 -3.60
C VAL A 77 2.76 -0.74 -5.09
N PRO A 78 1.49 -0.85 -5.54
CA PRO A 78 1.16 -0.75 -6.97
C PRO A 78 1.69 0.50 -7.66
N ILE A 79 1.57 1.68 -7.01
CA ILE A 79 2.09 2.94 -7.56
C ILE A 79 3.62 2.86 -7.72
N ALA A 80 4.32 2.39 -6.69
CA ALA A 80 5.77 2.26 -6.73
C ALA A 80 6.25 1.30 -7.82
N LEU A 81 5.60 0.14 -7.94
CA LEU A 81 5.91 -0.86 -8.96
C LEU A 81 5.71 -0.30 -10.37
N TRP A 82 4.60 0.40 -10.59
CA TRP A 82 4.35 1.08 -11.88
C TRP A 82 5.43 2.11 -12.20
N LEU A 83 5.84 2.92 -11.21
CA LEU A 83 6.94 3.88 -11.36
C LEU A 83 8.31 3.23 -11.60
N MET A 84 8.47 1.94 -11.27
CA MET A 84 9.67 1.15 -11.55
C MET A 84 9.56 0.34 -12.86
N GLY A 85 8.59 0.65 -13.72
CA GLY A 85 8.45 0.08 -15.06
C GLY A 85 7.53 -1.15 -15.16
N VAL A 86 6.83 -1.53 -14.09
CA VAL A 86 5.80 -2.58 -14.19
C VAL A 86 4.67 -2.08 -15.10
N GLU A 87 4.37 -2.83 -16.16
CA GLU A 87 3.36 -2.48 -17.17
C GLU A 87 1.97 -2.38 -16.54
N ASN A 88 1.64 -3.35 -15.69
CA ASN A 88 0.33 -3.46 -15.06
C ASN A 88 0.46 -4.13 -13.69
N THR A 89 -0.25 -3.58 -12.70
CA THR A 89 -0.49 -4.27 -11.43
C THR A 89 -1.98 -4.51 -11.27
N LEU A 90 -2.37 -5.79 -11.25
CA LEU A 90 -3.70 -6.21 -10.82
C LEU A 90 -3.64 -6.40 -9.30
N THR A 91 -4.44 -5.64 -8.55
CA THR A 91 -4.55 -5.79 -7.10
C THR A 91 -5.94 -6.27 -6.73
N VAL A 92 -6.00 -7.25 -5.82
CA VAL A 92 -7.25 -7.87 -5.38
C VAL A 92 -7.33 -7.87 -3.86
N ASP A 93 -8.54 -7.66 -3.33
CA ASP A 93 -8.81 -7.77 -1.90
C ASP A 93 -10.17 -8.45 -1.69
N LEU A 94 -10.31 -9.15 -0.56
CA LEU A 94 -11.58 -9.74 -0.14
C LEU A 94 -12.62 -8.66 0.15
N ASN A 95 -12.20 -7.49 0.63
CA ASN A 95 -13.06 -6.41 1.05
C ASN A 95 -12.78 -5.14 0.23
N PRO A 96 -13.81 -4.40 -0.24
CA PRO A 96 -13.64 -3.15 -0.98
C PRO A 96 -13.26 -1.99 -0.04
N LEU A 97 -12.07 -2.05 0.54
CA LEU A 97 -11.60 -1.12 1.58
C LEU A 97 -10.97 0.16 1.05
N LEU A 98 -10.69 0.21 -0.26
CA LEU A 98 -10.03 1.32 -0.91
C LEU A 98 -10.96 2.53 -0.98
N ARG A 99 -10.41 3.71 -0.68
CA ARG A 99 -11.13 4.98 -0.76
C ARG A 99 -10.26 6.04 -1.41
N ALA A 100 -10.88 6.92 -2.19
CA ALA A 100 -10.19 7.97 -2.93
C ALA A 100 -9.36 8.89 -2.01
N ASP A 101 -9.83 9.17 -0.79
CA ASP A 101 -9.11 9.99 0.18
C ASP A 101 -7.77 9.35 0.60
N GLN A 102 -7.73 8.02 0.75
CA GLN A 102 -6.50 7.31 1.11
C GLN A 102 -5.52 7.24 -0.05
N VAL A 103 -6.03 7.04 -1.28
CA VAL A 103 -5.22 7.12 -2.51
C VAL A 103 -4.60 8.51 -2.64
N HIS A 104 -5.37 9.57 -2.41
CA HIS A 104 -4.88 10.94 -2.50
C HIS A 104 -3.77 11.21 -1.46
N ARG A 105 -3.91 10.69 -0.23
CA ARG A 105 -2.88 10.81 0.82
C ARG A 105 -1.59 10.09 0.43
N SER A 106 -1.70 8.90 -0.16
CA SER A 106 -0.57 8.12 -0.68
C SER A 106 0.20 8.90 -1.75
N ILE A 107 -0.49 9.42 -2.76
CA ILE A 107 0.12 10.22 -3.84
C ILE A 107 0.73 11.51 -3.29
N THR A 108 0.02 12.18 -2.37
CA THR A 108 0.52 13.42 -1.74
C THR A 108 1.81 13.17 -0.97
N TYR A 109 1.86 12.08 -0.20
CA TYR A 109 3.05 11.69 0.54
C TYR A 109 4.22 11.44 -0.42
N LEU A 110 4.00 10.65 -1.48
CA LEU A 110 5.02 10.35 -2.47
C LEU A 110 5.56 11.63 -3.14
N ARG A 111 4.66 12.54 -3.53
CA ARG A 111 5.02 13.82 -4.13
C ARG A 111 5.89 14.67 -3.20
N GLN A 112 5.54 14.73 -1.92
CA GLN A 112 6.31 15.47 -0.91
C GLN A 112 7.71 14.89 -0.68
N HIS A 113 7.89 13.59 -0.90
CA HIS A 113 9.13 12.87 -0.70
C HIS A 113 9.76 12.41 -2.03
N TRP A 114 9.38 13.04 -3.15
CA TRP A 114 9.73 12.53 -4.49
C TRP A 114 11.24 12.43 -4.70
N ALA A 115 12.02 13.41 -4.22
CA ALA A 115 13.47 13.39 -4.34
C ALA A 115 14.10 12.11 -3.75
N HIS A 116 13.61 11.66 -2.59
CA HIS A 116 14.08 10.44 -1.92
C HIS A 116 13.73 9.17 -2.68
N TYR A 117 12.54 9.10 -3.27
CA TYR A 117 12.10 7.89 -3.98
C TYR A 117 12.55 7.83 -5.44
N ARG A 118 12.69 8.97 -6.11
CA ARG A 118 13.07 9.04 -7.53
C ARG A 118 14.36 8.29 -7.81
N GLU A 119 15.41 8.54 -7.03
CA GLU A 119 16.72 7.89 -7.22
C GLU A 119 16.64 6.38 -6.97
N ARG A 120 15.88 5.98 -5.95
CA ARG A 120 15.67 4.58 -5.61
C ARG A 120 14.86 3.84 -6.66
N PHE A 121 13.83 4.47 -7.23
CA PHE A 121 13.01 3.88 -8.29
C PHE A 121 13.76 3.82 -9.61
N ALA A 122 14.48 4.88 -9.98
CA ALA A 122 15.28 4.94 -11.20
C ALA A 122 16.35 3.83 -11.30
N THR A 123 16.82 3.31 -10.16
CA THR A 123 17.74 2.16 -10.11
C THR A 123 17.14 0.89 -10.73
N TYR A 124 15.82 0.77 -10.74
CA TYR A 124 15.09 -0.42 -11.18
C TYR A 124 14.26 -0.19 -12.46
N CYS A 125 14.22 1.04 -12.98
CA CYS A 125 13.66 1.33 -14.29
C CYS A 125 14.62 0.89 -15.41
N ASP A 126 14.09 0.37 -16.52
CA ASP A 126 14.92 0.20 -17.74
C ASP A 126 15.25 1.61 -18.28
N PRO A 127 16.52 1.93 -18.57
CA PRO A 127 16.91 3.20 -19.18
C PRO A 127 16.20 3.53 -20.50
N ARG A 128 15.60 2.54 -21.16
CA ARG A 128 14.83 2.71 -22.41
C ARG A 128 13.43 3.30 -22.20
N GLU A 129 12.98 3.46 -20.96
CA GLU A 129 11.66 4.02 -20.60
C GLU A 129 11.74 5.40 -19.91
N LEU A 130 12.94 6.03 -19.89
CA LEU A 130 13.17 7.43 -19.51
C LEU A 130 13.30 8.32 -20.74
#